data_AF-A0A4V2SE26-F1
#
_entry.id   AF-A0A4V2SE26-F1
#
_cell.length_a   1.000
_cell.length_b   1.000
_cell.length_c   1.000
_cell.angle_alpha   90.00
_cell.angle_beta   90.00
_cell.angle_gamma   90.00
#
_symmetry.space_group_name_H-M   'P 1'
#
loop_
_entity.id
_entity.type
_entity.pdbx_description
1 polymer ?
#
loop_
_entity_poly.entity_id
_entity_poly.type
_entity_poly.pdbx_seq_one_letter_code
_entity_poly.pdbx_strand_id
1 'polypeptide(L)'
;MEYIIEIGAILFASSLAMVLHELPKSVVYVLTGRHCQAEDRYRIFKLHQYVDPVGWILFLICHAGCSRPYPYRLKEKDTNVAIGLTGFLSLGVMLMAGYAFYHLVLPHIPIALGLNPRGEVMVFLVQTSWYFVYAVFVLLIVNLFPMISSDIFLLIIAISPSKLIPLMKNDTLIKGLLIICIVLGVISSLAVQGMSSLEQFLGFA
;
A
#
# COMPACT_ATOMS: atom_id res chain seq x y z
N MET A 1 20.51 2.21 19.15
CA MET A 1 19.93 1.02 18.48
C MET A 1 18.46 1.22 18.14
N GLU A 2 17.67 1.86 18.99
CA GLU A 2 16.23 2.10 18.74
C GLU A 2 15.93 2.75 17.39
N TYR A 3 16.63 3.83 17.00
CA TYR A 3 16.46 4.45 15.68
C TYR A 3 16.79 3.53 14.50
N ILE A 4 17.77 2.61 14.66
CA ILE A 4 18.13 1.66 13.59
C ILE A 4 17.02 0.62 13.42
N ILE A 5 16.47 0.15 14.54
CA ILE A 5 15.34 -0.78 14.56
C ILE A 5 14.11 -0.13 13.92
N GLU A 6 13.82 1.13 14.28
CA GLU A 6 12.70 1.89 13.75
C GLU A 6 12.82 2.12 12.23
N ILE A 7 13.97 2.62 11.77
CA ILE A 7 14.24 2.80 10.33
C ILE A 7 14.10 1.48 9.58
N GLY A 8 14.68 0.40 10.13
CA GLY A 8 14.55 -0.95 9.58
C GLY A 8 13.09 -1.40 9.48
N ALA A 9 12.31 -1.16 10.54
CA ALA A 9 10.89 -1.52 10.61
C ALA A 9 10.06 -0.74 9.60
N ILE A 10 10.25 0.58 9.48
CA ILE A 10 9.55 1.44 8.50
C ILE A 10 9.83 0.96 7.08
N LEU A 11 11.10 0.75 6.74
CA LEU A 11 11.50 0.31 5.40
C LEU A 11 10.94 -1.08 5.08
N PHE A 12 11.06 -2.02 6.01
CA PHE A 12 10.57 -3.38 5.79
C PHE A 12 9.04 -3.41 5.68
N ALA A 13 8.33 -2.75 6.60
CA ALA A 13 6.88 -2.69 6.61
C ALA A 13 6.30 -2.02 5.36
N SER A 14 6.84 -0.87 4.96
CA SER A 14 6.39 -0.15 3.76
C SER A 14 6.67 -0.95 2.48
N SER A 15 7.83 -1.62 2.38
CA SER A 15 8.14 -2.52 1.26
C SER A 15 7.15 -3.66 1.15
N LEU A 16 6.89 -4.31 2.28
CA LEU A 16 5.96 -5.43 2.35
C LEU A 16 4.56 -4.97 1.93
N ALA A 17 4.13 -3.81 2.41
CA ALA A 17 2.84 -3.23 2.04
C ALA A 17 2.73 -2.95 0.54
N MET A 18 3.75 -2.31 -0.06
CA MET A 18 3.79 -2.03 -1.51
C MET A 18 3.74 -3.32 -2.35
N VAL A 19 4.53 -4.33 -1.97
CA VAL A 19 4.59 -5.61 -2.70
C VAL A 19 3.25 -6.34 -2.62
N LEU A 20 2.67 -6.45 -1.43
CA LEU A 20 1.40 -7.16 -1.22
C LEU A 20 0.20 -6.44 -1.84
N HIS A 21 0.29 -5.12 -2.07
CA HIS A 21 -0.71 -4.34 -2.79
C HIS A 21 -0.59 -4.47 -4.31
N GLU A 22 0.63 -4.40 -4.86
CA GLU A 22 0.83 -4.42 -6.32
C GLU A 22 0.85 -5.84 -6.93
N LEU A 23 1.27 -6.85 -6.17
CA LEU A 23 1.36 -8.22 -6.66
C LEU A 23 -0.01 -8.79 -7.06
N PRO A 24 -1.09 -8.70 -6.25
CA PRO A 24 -2.41 -9.19 -6.63
C PRO A 24 -2.94 -8.51 -7.89
N LYS A 25 -2.74 -7.20 -8.01
CA LYS A 25 -3.11 -6.42 -9.20
C LYS A 25 -2.41 -6.93 -10.45
N SER A 26 -1.11 -7.18 -10.35
CA SER A 26 -0.29 -7.72 -11.43
C SER A 26 -0.71 -9.14 -11.83
N VAL A 27 -1.08 -9.98 -10.86
CA VAL A 27 -1.64 -11.31 -11.13
C VAL A 27 -2.98 -11.20 -11.88
N VAL A 28 -3.89 -10.33 -11.43
CA VAL A 28 -5.18 -10.13 -12.10
C VAL A 28 -4.98 -9.59 -13.51
N TYR A 29 -4.05 -8.66 -13.73
CA TYR A 29 -3.70 -8.18 -15.06
C TYR A 29 -3.24 -9.32 -15.99
N VAL A 30 -2.40 -10.23 -15.50
CA VAL A 30 -1.92 -11.38 -16.29
C VAL A 30 -3.03 -12.40 -16.59
N LEU A 31 -3.94 -12.62 -15.63
CA LEU A 31 -5.04 -13.58 -15.79
C LEU A 31 -6.16 -13.05 -16.70
N THR A 32 -6.44 -11.74 -16.66
CA THR A 32 -7.55 -11.12 -17.39
C THR A 32 -7.11 -10.42 -18.68
N GLY A 33 -5.82 -10.11 -18.83
CA GLY A 33 -5.29 -9.38 -19.95
C GLY A 33 -5.19 -10.23 -21.22
N ARG A 34 -6.06 -9.98 -22.20
CA ARG A 34 -6.03 -10.61 -23.52
C ARG A 34 -4.77 -10.33 -24.34
N HIS A 35 -3.99 -9.32 -23.95
CA HIS A 35 -2.78 -8.87 -24.63
C HIS A 35 -1.50 -9.02 -23.80
N CYS A 36 -1.54 -9.88 -22.78
CA CYS A 36 -0.38 -10.15 -21.95
C CYS A 36 0.68 -10.93 -22.74
N GLN A 37 1.93 -10.49 -22.72
CA GLN A 37 3.02 -11.22 -23.37
C GLN A 37 3.41 -12.41 -22.48
N ALA A 38 3.92 -13.49 -23.07
CA ALA A 38 4.37 -14.66 -22.31
C ALA A 38 5.43 -14.30 -21.24
N GLU A 39 6.24 -13.28 -21.51
CA GLU A 39 7.27 -12.75 -20.61
C GLU A 39 6.68 -12.04 -19.37
N ASP A 40 5.49 -11.45 -19.48
CA ASP A 40 4.84 -10.75 -18.36
C ASP A 40 4.53 -11.71 -17.21
N ARG A 41 4.24 -13.00 -17.51
CA ARG A 41 3.94 -14.04 -16.50
C ARG A 41 5.09 -14.28 -15.53
N TYR A 42 6.33 -14.17 -16.00
CA TYR A 42 7.51 -14.34 -15.15
C TYR A 42 7.95 -13.01 -14.54
N ARG A 43 7.70 -11.91 -15.24
CA ARG A 43 8.07 -10.56 -14.78
C ARG A 43 7.31 -10.14 -13.53
N ILE A 44 6.04 -10.55 -13.35
CA ILE A 44 5.26 -10.20 -12.15
C ILE A 44 5.87 -10.71 -10.83
N PHE A 45 6.69 -11.76 -10.86
CA PHE A 45 7.32 -12.31 -9.66
C PHE A 45 8.60 -11.57 -9.24
N LYS A 46 9.04 -10.57 -10.00
CA LYS A 46 10.17 -9.70 -9.62
C LYS A 46 9.72 -8.69 -8.57
N LEU A 47 9.53 -9.13 -7.33
CA LEU A 47 8.94 -8.34 -6.23
C LEU A 47 9.61 -6.98 -5.99
N HIS A 48 10.93 -6.89 -6.19
CA HIS A 48 11.69 -5.64 -6.05
C HIS A 48 11.18 -4.51 -6.98
N GLN A 49 10.48 -4.83 -8.06
CA GLN A 49 9.99 -3.82 -9.01
C GLN A 49 8.79 -3.03 -8.48
N TYR A 50 8.10 -3.52 -7.44
CA TYR A 50 6.93 -2.86 -6.83
C TYR A 50 7.31 -1.85 -5.75
N VAL A 51 8.53 -1.95 -5.24
CA VAL A 51 9.05 -1.04 -4.24
C VAL A 51 9.50 0.24 -4.95
N ASP A 52 8.93 1.37 -4.53
CA ASP A 52 9.32 2.69 -5.03
C ASP A 52 10.41 3.30 -4.13
N PRO A 53 11.63 3.56 -4.64
CA PRO A 53 12.67 4.26 -3.90
C PRO A 53 12.23 5.66 -3.42
N VAL A 54 11.41 6.37 -4.19
CA VAL A 54 10.86 7.67 -3.78
C VAL A 54 9.84 7.47 -2.67
N GLY A 55 9.01 6.42 -2.79
CA GLY A 55 8.09 6.00 -1.74
C GLY A 55 8.77 5.72 -0.41
N TRP A 56 9.92 5.03 -0.43
CA TRP A 56 10.74 4.80 0.77
C TRP A 56 11.25 6.09 1.42
N ILE A 57 11.80 7.00 0.62
CA ILE A 57 12.30 8.28 1.13
C ILE A 57 11.17 9.06 1.80
N LEU A 58 10.00 9.11 1.16
CA LEU A 58 8.84 9.81 1.72
C LEU A 58 8.27 9.10 2.96
N PHE A 59 8.30 7.76 3.03
CA PHE A 59 7.93 7.03 4.25
C PHE A 59 8.89 7.28 5.41
N LEU A 60 10.20 7.40 5.14
CA LEU A 60 11.19 7.69 6.17
C LEU A 60 11.12 9.12 6.70
N ILE A 61 10.87 10.10 5.82
CA ILE A 61 10.94 11.52 6.19
C ILE A 61 9.56 12.07 6.59
N CYS A 62 8.51 11.67 5.89
CA CYS A 62 7.16 12.24 6.03
C CYS A 62 6.13 11.22 6.56
N HIS A 63 6.53 9.97 6.81
CA HIS A 63 5.62 8.87 7.13
C HIS A 63 4.48 8.71 6.11
N ALA A 64 4.68 9.09 4.85
CA ALA A 64 3.70 8.83 3.81
C ALA A 64 4.40 8.60 2.49
N GLY A 65 3.98 7.61 1.70
CA GLY A 65 4.63 7.25 0.45
C GLY A 65 3.70 6.53 -0.52
N CYS A 66 4.20 6.25 -1.71
CA CYS A 66 3.46 5.61 -2.80
C CYS A 66 4.14 4.28 -3.20
N SER A 67 3.38 3.35 -3.75
CA SER A 67 3.91 2.15 -4.41
C SER A 67 4.33 2.45 -5.85
N ARG A 68 5.25 1.64 -6.40
CA ARG A 68 5.57 1.70 -7.83
C ARG A 68 4.56 0.86 -8.59
N PRO A 69 3.69 1.45 -9.42
CA PRO A 69 2.69 0.71 -10.16
C PRO A 69 3.36 -0.19 -11.22
N TYR A 70 2.81 -1.39 -11.42
CA TYR A 70 3.16 -2.19 -12.59
C TYR A 70 2.68 -1.46 -13.87
N PRO A 71 3.44 -1.47 -14.98
CA PRO A 71 3.05 -0.77 -16.21
C PRO A 71 1.90 -1.50 -16.93
N TYR A 72 0.67 -1.25 -16.49
CA TYR A 72 -0.54 -1.82 -17.08
C TYR A 72 -0.84 -1.21 -18.46
N ARG A 73 -1.22 -2.04 -19.44
CA ARG A 73 -1.76 -1.57 -20.72
C ARG A 73 -3.28 -1.43 -20.63
N LEU A 74 -3.76 -0.21 -20.38
CA LEU A 74 -5.16 0.14 -20.11
C LEU A 74 -6.02 0.17 -21.38
N LYS A 75 -6.27 -1.00 -22.00
CA LYS A 75 -7.10 -1.09 -23.22
C LYS A 75 -8.55 -1.49 -22.97
N GLU A 76 -8.79 -2.33 -21.97
CA GLU A 76 -10.10 -2.97 -21.75
C GLU A 76 -10.74 -2.46 -20.46
N LYS A 77 -12.02 -2.09 -20.55
CA LYS A 77 -12.80 -1.58 -19.41
C LYS A 77 -12.85 -2.60 -18.27
N ASP A 78 -13.17 -3.85 -18.57
CA ASP A 78 -13.39 -4.89 -17.56
C ASP A 78 -12.09 -5.23 -16.82
N THR A 79 -10.96 -5.29 -17.54
CA THR A 79 -9.63 -5.46 -16.96
C THR A 79 -9.28 -4.30 -16.04
N ASN A 80 -9.57 -3.05 -16.43
CA ASN A 80 -9.30 -1.87 -15.60
C ASN A 80 -10.12 -1.90 -14.31
N VAL A 81 -11.41 -2.29 -14.36
CA VAL A 81 -12.24 -2.48 -13.15
C VAL A 81 -11.64 -3.56 -12.26
N ALA A 82 -11.31 -4.72 -12.84
CA ALA A 82 -10.79 -5.85 -12.08
C ALA A 82 -9.50 -5.48 -11.34
N ILE A 83 -8.57 -4.78 -11.99
CA ILE A 83 -7.30 -4.35 -11.37
C ILE A 83 -7.57 -3.33 -10.26
N GLY A 84 -8.36 -2.28 -10.54
CA GLY A 84 -8.66 -1.23 -9.56
C GLY A 84 -9.36 -1.78 -8.32
N LEU A 85 -10.36 -2.66 -8.51
CA LEU A 85 -11.08 -3.29 -7.40
C LEU A 85 -10.17 -4.24 -6.61
N THR A 86 -9.29 -4.98 -7.30
CA THR A 86 -8.31 -5.86 -6.65
C THR A 86 -7.34 -5.06 -5.78
N GLY A 87 -6.93 -3.87 -6.23
CA GLY A 87 -6.11 -2.95 -5.44
C GLY A 87 -6.77 -2.59 -4.11
N PHE A 88 -7.98 -2.05 -4.14
CA PHE A 88 -8.72 -1.72 -2.91
C PHE A 88 -9.02 -2.95 -2.04
N LEU A 89 -9.40 -4.08 -2.65
CA LEU A 89 -9.67 -5.31 -1.91
C LEU A 89 -8.41 -5.83 -1.21
N SER A 90 -7.24 -5.79 -1.87
CA SER A 90 -5.97 -6.21 -1.28
C SER A 90 -5.60 -5.35 -0.07
N LEU A 91 -5.76 -4.02 -0.16
CA LEU A 91 -5.53 -3.12 0.97
C LEU A 91 -6.48 -3.42 2.13
N GLY A 92 -7.76 -3.67 1.85
CA GLY A 92 -8.75 -4.05 2.88
C GLY A 92 -8.38 -5.36 3.59
N VAL A 93 -7.99 -6.39 2.83
CA VAL A 93 -7.53 -7.67 3.40
C VAL A 93 -6.27 -7.48 4.24
N MET A 94 -5.31 -6.68 3.76
CA MET A 94 -4.08 -6.40 4.47
C MET A 94 -4.32 -5.64 5.78
N LEU A 95 -5.26 -4.68 5.82
CA LEU A 95 -5.65 -4.00 7.06
C LEU A 95 -6.20 -5.01 8.06
N MET A 96 -7.20 -5.81 7.67
CA MET A 96 -7.81 -6.79 8.57
C MET A 96 -6.79 -7.82 9.07
N ALA A 97 -5.93 -8.34 8.20
CA ALA A 97 -4.87 -9.27 8.55
C ALA A 97 -3.82 -8.62 9.46
N GLY A 98 -3.44 -7.36 9.20
CA GLY A 98 -2.49 -6.61 10.00
C GLY A 98 -3.00 -6.37 11.43
N TYR A 99 -4.26 -5.95 11.59
CA TYR A 99 -4.89 -5.81 12.90
C TYR A 99 -5.04 -7.14 13.63
N ALA A 100 -5.50 -8.19 12.95
CA ALA A 100 -5.60 -9.52 13.54
C ALA A 100 -4.22 -10.02 14.01
N PHE A 101 -3.17 -9.80 13.22
CA PHE A 101 -1.82 -10.15 13.61
C PHE A 101 -1.35 -9.32 14.82
N TYR A 102 -1.52 -7.99 14.79
CA TYR A 102 -1.08 -7.09 15.86
C TYR A 102 -1.76 -7.35 17.21
N HIS A 103 -3.08 -7.59 17.23
CA HIS A 103 -3.82 -7.77 18.49
C HIS A 103 -3.95 -9.22 18.94
N LEU A 104 -4.06 -10.18 18.01
CA LEU A 104 -4.37 -11.57 18.36
C LEU A 104 -3.13 -12.46 18.36
N VAL A 105 -2.20 -12.24 17.42
CA VAL A 105 -1.04 -13.14 17.25
C VAL A 105 0.18 -12.61 18.00
N LEU A 106 0.55 -11.36 17.78
CA LEU A 106 1.77 -10.74 18.27
C LEU A 106 1.94 -10.84 19.81
N PRO A 107 0.91 -10.67 20.65
CA PRO A 107 1.06 -10.81 22.11
C PRO A 107 1.47 -12.22 22.57
N HIS A 108 1.16 -13.25 21.77
CA HIS A 108 1.42 -14.65 22.10
C HIS A 108 2.80 -15.13 21.60
N ILE A 109 3.44 -14.40 20.69
CA ILE A 109 4.74 -14.75 20.09
C ILE A 109 5.85 -14.94 21.13
N PRO A 110 6.03 -14.06 22.14
CA PRO A 110 7.10 -14.22 23.12
C PRO A 110 7.01 -15.55 23.87
N ILE A 111 5.79 -15.97 24.21
CA ILE A 111 5.53 -17.23 24.92
C ILE A 111 5.78 -18.42 23.99
N ALA A 112 5.25 -18.37 22.77
CA ALA A 112 5.34 -19.48 21.81
C ALA A 112 6.77 -19.77 21.34
N LEU A 113 7.60 -18.73 21.21
CA LEU A 113 8.97 -18.83 20.70
C LEU A 113 10.05 -18.72 21.80
N GLY A 114 9.66 -18.57 23.07
CA GLY A 114 10.59 -18.38 24.19
C GLY A 114 11.44 -17.10 24.06
N LEU A 115 10.89 -16.05 23.43
CA LEU A 115 11.59 -14.79 23.21
C LEU A 115 11.41 -13.85 24.41
N ASN A 116 12.43 -13.03 24.67
CA ASN A 116 12.32 -11.95 25.65
C ASN A 116 11.33 -10.88 25.13
N PRO A 117 10.24 -10.57 25.86
CA PRO A 117 9.26 -9.56 25.44
C PRO A 117 9.86 -8.15 25.27
N ARG A 118 10.99 -7.87 25.93
CA ARG A 118 11.72 -6.60 25.85
C ARG A 118 13.00 -6.69 25.01
N GLY A 119 13.21 -7.82 24.33
CA GLY A 119 14.34 -8.00 23.43
C GLY A 119 14.18 -7.19 22.14
N GLU A 120 15.29 -6.87 21.50
CA GLU A 120 15.34 -6.08 20.25
C GLU A 120 14.47 -6.69 19.13
N VAL A 121 14.44 -8.03 19.04
CA VAL A 121 13.59 -8.75 18.07
C VAL A 121 12.11 -8.47 18.29
N MET A 122 11.66 -8.42 19.55
CA MET A 122 10.26 -8.15 19.85
C MET A 122 9.92 -6.68 19.56
N VAL A 123 10.82 -5.76 19.91
CA VAL A 123 10.67 -4.33 19.58
C VAL A 123 10.55 -4.15 18.06
N PHE A 124 11.43 -4.80 17.29
CA PHE A 124 11.37 -4.77 15.82
C PHE A 124 10.05 -5.31 15.27
N LEU A 125 9.56 -6.45 15.79
CA LEU A 125 8.29 -7.05 15.34
C LEU A 125 7.08 -6.17 15.66
N VAL A 126 7.03 -5.57 16.86
CA VAL A 126 5.96 -4.65 17.25
C VAL A 126 5.96 -3.41 16.36
N GLN A 127 7.11 -2.77 16.18
CA GLN A 127 7.24 -1.60 15.32
C GLN A 127 6.89 -1.95 13.86
N THR A 128 7.40 -3.05 13.34
CA THR A 128 7.11 -3.51 11.98
C THR A 128 5.61 -3.74 11.76
N SER A 129 4.95 -4.40 12.71
CA SER A 129 3.52 -4.67 12.63
C SER A 129 2.70 -3.37 12.63
N TRP A 130 3.05 -2.43 13.51
CA TRP A 130 2.39 -1.12 13.58
C TRP A 130 2.60 -0.31 12.29
N TYR A 131 3.86 -0.18 11.84
CA TYR A 131 4.18 0.53 10.59
C TYR A 131 3.59 -0.15 9.37
N PHE A 132 3.36 -1.47 9.40
CA PHE A 132 2.71 -2.17 8.30
C PHE A 132 1.25 -1.73 8.18
N VAL A 133 0.49 -1.80 9.26
CA VAL A 133 -0.92 -1.33 9.27
C VAL A 133 -0.99 0.14 8.84
N TYR A 134 -0.10 0.96 9.39
CA TYR A 134 0.01 2.37 9.05
C TYR A 134 0.32 2.61 7.56
N ALA A 135 1.31 1.90 7.01
CA ALA A 135 1.66 2.01 5.60
C ALA A 135 0.52 1.58 4.67
N VAL A 136 -0.26 0.57 5.06
CA VAL A 136 -1.45 0.14 4.30
C VAL A 136 -2.52 1.23 4.31
N PHE A 137 -2.75 1.90 5.43
CA PHE A 137 -3.65 3.06 5.50
C PHE A 137 -3.19 4.22 4.61
N VAL A 138 -1.90 4.52 4.65
CA VAL A 138 -1.30 5.53 3.76
C VAL A 138 -1.54 5.16 2.30
N LEU A 139 -1.25 3.91 1.90
CA LEU A 139 -1.48 3.45 0.54
C LEU A 139 -2.96 3.50 0.16
N LEU A 140 -3.88 3.22 1.08
CA LEU A 140 -5.32 3.37 0.85
C LEU A 140 -5.68 4.82 0.52
N ILE A 141 -5.22 5.78 1.33
CA ILE A 141 -5.50 7.21 1.12
C ILE A 141 -4.87 7.69 -0.19
N VAL A 142 -3.61 7.35 -0.44
CA VAL A 142 -2.88 7.73 -1.67
C VAL A 142 -3.59 7.19 -2.91
N ASN A 143 -4.11 5.95 -2.87
CA ASN A 143 -4.83 5.34 -3.99
C ASN A 143 -6.23 5.93 -4.24
N LEU A 144 -6.72 6.83 -3.38
CA LEU A 144 -7.93 7.64 -3.61
C LEU A 144 -7.66 8.92 -4.42
N PHE A 145 -6.39 9.30 -4.65
CA PHE A 145 -6.06 10.40 -5.55
C PHE A 145 -6.13 9.91 -7.00
N PRO A 146 -6.81 10.60 -7.92
CA PRO A 146 -7.04 10.14 -9.30
C PRO A 146 -5.83 10.33 -10.23
N MET A 147 -4.67 9.81 -9.83
CA MET A 147 -3.45 9.74 -10.65
C MET A 147 -3.50 8.55 -11.61
N ILE A 148 -2.82 8.60 -12.75
CA ILE A 148 -2.83 7.51 -13.73
C ILE A 148 -2.46 6.14 -13.12
N SER A 149 -1.61 6.15 -12.09
CA SER A 149 -1.11 4.98 -11.39
C SER A 149 -2.01 4.43 -10.28
N SER A 150 -3.05 5.15 -9.88
CA SER A 150 -3.85 4.80 -8.70
C SER A 150 -5.03 3.90 -9.01
N ASP A 151 -5.47 3.17 -7.99
CA ASP A 151 -6.60 2.25 -8.11
C ASP A 151 -7.92 3.00 -8.43
N ILE A 152 -8.15 4.18 -7.86
CA ILE A 152 -9.36 4.98 -8.16
C ILE A 152 -9.39 5.46 -9.60
N PHE A 153 -8.25 5.77 -10.20
CA PHE A 153 -8.19 6.23 -11.59
C PHE A 153 -8.66 5.11 -12.52
N LEU A 154 -8.23 3.87 -12.27
CA LEU A 154 -8.65 2.70 -13.04
C LEU A 154 -10.17 2.50 -12.98
N LEU A 155 -10.78 2.72 -11.82
CA LEU A 155 -12.24 2.67 -11.66
C LEU A 155 -12.93 3.82 -12.39
N ILE A 156 -12.42 5.05 -12.26
CA ILE A 156 -13.00 6.24 -12.91
C ILE A 156 -12.98 6.08 -14.43
N ILE A 157 -11.85 5.67 -15.03
CA ILE A 157 -11.76 5.52 -16.49
C ILE A 157 -12.63 4.37 -17.00
N ALA A 158 -12.85 3.34 -16.19
CA ALA A 158 -13.72 2.24 -16.54
C ALA A 158 -15.19 2.65 -16.53
N ILE A 159 -15.61 3.44 -15.52
CA ILE A 159 -16.99 3.95 -15.42
C ILE A 159 -17.22 5.05 -16.46
N SER A 160 -16.27 5.95 -16.62
CA SER A 160 -16.33 7.15 -17.47
C SER A 160 -15.08 7.32 -18.34
N PRO A 161 -15.00 6.61 -19.49
CA PRO A 161 -13.86 6.70 -20.40
C PRO A 161 -13.58 8.11 -20.92
N SER A 162 -14.61 8.97 -21.01
CA SER A 162 -14.48 10.37 -21.43
C SER A 162 -13.59 11.21 -20.50
N LYS A 163 -13.36 10.76 -19.26
CA LYS A 163 -12.49 11.42 -18.27
C LYS A 163 -11.02 11.03 -18.38
N LEU A 164 -10.67 10.05 -19.21
CA LEU A 164 -9.29 9.58 -19.40
C LEU A 164 -8.35 10.72 -19.82
N ILE A 165 -8.64 11.39 -20.94
CA ILE A 165 -7.78 12.44 -21.49
C ILE A 165 -7.64 13.64 -20.52
N PRO A 166 -8.73 14.19 -19.94
CA PRO A 166 -8.62 15.26 -18.94
C PRO A 166 -7.75 14.89 -17.74
N LEU A 167 -7.92 13.69 -17.18
CA LEU A 167 -7.14 13.24 -16.02
C LEU A 167 -5.67 13.02 -16.39
N MET A 168 -5.39 12.46 -17.57
CA MET A 168 -4.02 12.31 -18.05
C MET A 168 -3.32 13.66 -18.26
N LYS A 169 -4.02 14.68 -18.77
CA LYS A 169 -3.47 16.03 -18.93
C LYS A 169 -3.15 16.69 -17.58
N ASN A 170 -3.94 16.39 -16.55
CA ASN A 170 -3.80 16.97 -15.22
C ASN A 170 -2.99 16.09 -14.25
N ASP A 171 -2.44 14.95 -14.68
CA ASP A 171 -1.76 13.98 -13.83
C ASP A 171 -0.61 14.60 -13.01
N THR A 172 0.21 15.46 -13.64
CA THR A 172 1.29 16.18 -12.96
C THR A 172 0.77 17.11 -11.86
N LEU A 173 -0.35 17.79 -12.09
CA LEU A 173 -0.97 18.67 -11.09
C LEU A 173 -1.49 17.85 -9.91
N ILE A 174 -2.16 16.72 -10.17
CA ILE A 174 -2.68 15.83 -9.13
C ILE A 174 -1.54 15.26 -8.28
N LYS A 175 -0.44 14.82 -8.92
CA LYS A 175 0.78 14.37 -8.23
C LYS A 175 1.42 15.48 -7.40
N GLY A 176 1.46 16.71 -7.93
CA GLY A 176 1.95 17.88 -7.20
C GLY A 176 1.12 18.14 -5.94
N LEU A 177 -0.22 18.08 -6.05
CA LEU A 177 -1.12 18.20 -4.91
C LEU A 177 -0.89 17.10 -3.88
N LEU A 178 -0.71 15.86 -4.32
CA LEU A 178 -0.41 14.74 -3.42
C LEU A 178 0.90 14.98 -2.64
N ILE A 179 1.97 15.41 -3.32
CA ILE A 179 3.26 15.71 -2.67
C ILE A 179 3.07 16.82 -1.63
N ILE A 180 2.31 17.86 -1.95
CA ILE A 180 1.99 18.93 -0.99
C ILE A 180 1.24 18.35 0.23
N CYS A 181 0.23 17.50 0.03
CA CYS A 181 -0.49 16.85 1.12
C CYS A 181 0.40 15.94 1.98
N ILE A 182 1.36 15.25 1.37
CA ILE A 182 2.35 14.42 2.07
C ILE A 182 3.27 15.30 2.93
N VAL A 183 3.86 16.34 2.35
CA VAL A 183 4.81 17.23 3.04
C VAL A 183 4.14 18.02 4.17
N LEU A 184 2.87 18.43 3.98
CA LEU A 184 2.09 19.10 5.02
C LEU A 184 1.56 18.14 6.10
N GLY A 185 1.83 16.83 6.00
CA GLY A 185 1.41 15.84 7.00
C GLY A 185 -0.08 15.51 6.97
N VAL A 186 -0.83 15.96 5.96
CA VAL A 186 -2.28 15.69 5.83
C VAL A 186 -2.53 14.19 5.70
N ILE A 187 -1.76 13.51 4.84
CA ILE A 187 -1.91 12.07 4.63
C ILE A 187 -1.58 11.29 5.90
N SER A 188 -0.51 11.66 6.59
CA SER A 188 -0.10 11.02 7.85
C SER A 188 -1.18 11.19 8.94
N SER A 189 -1.71 12.41 9.10
CA SER A 189 -2.77 12.70 10.07
C SER A 189 -4.04 11.90 9.78
N LEU A 190 -4.46 11.83 8.51
CA LEU A 190 -5.61 11.02 8.11
C LEU A 190 -5.39 9.53 8.35
N ALA A 191 -4.17 9.01 8.11
CA ALA A 191 -3.85 7.62 8.37
C ALA A 191 -3.95 7.29 9.87
N VAL A 192 -3.41 8.12 10.76
CA VAL A 192 -3.50 7.93 12.21
C VAL A 192 -4.97 8.00 12.69
N GLN A 193 -5.74 8.98 12.21
CA GLN A 193 -7.16 9.11 12.56
C GLN A 193 -7.97 7.90 12.08
N GLY A 194 -7.70 7.43 10.86
CA GLY A 194 -8.33 6.25 10.28
C GLY A 194 -8.02 4.99 11.08
N MET A 195 -6.76 4.78 11.47
CA MET A 195 -6.35 3.67 12.34
C MET A 195 -7.08 3.71 13.68
N SER A 196 -7.07 4.86 14.36
CA SER A 196 -7.72 5.00 15.67
C SER A 196 -9.24 4.75 15.59
N SER A 197 -9.88 5.23 14.53
CA SER A 197 -11.31 5.00 14.30
C SER A 197 -11.61 3.53 14.05
N LEU A 198 -10.73 2.84 13.31
CA LEU A 198 -10.88 1.41 13.04
C LEU A 198 -10.64 0.56 14.29
N GLU A 199 -9.68 0.92 15.13
CA GLU A 199 -9.43 0.28 16.44
C GLU A 199 -10.65 0.37 17.35
N GLN A 200 -11.26 1.56 17.45
CA GLN A 200 -12.50 1.75 18.20
C GLN A 200 -13.65 0.92 17.64
N PHE A 201 -13.81 0.90 16.31
CA PHE A 201 -14.84 0.11 15.64
C PHE A 201 -14.67 -1.40 15.89
N LEU A 202 -13.43 -1.89 15.90
CA LEU A 202 -13.11 -3.29 16.15
C LEU A 202 -13.10 -3.66 17.64
N GLY A 203 -13.22 -2.68 18.55
CA GLY A 203 -13.23 -2.90 19.99
C GLY A 203 -11.86 -3.21 20.60
N PHE A 204 -10.78 -2.75 19.96
CA PHE A 204 -9.41 -2.90 20.47
C PHE A 204 -8.90 -1.67 21.25
N ALA A 205 -9.63 -0.55 21.19
CA ALA A 205 -9.34 0.71 21.90
C ALA A 205 -10.00 0.79 23.27
#